data_AF-A0AAJ0C9T1-F1
#
_entry.id   AF-A0AAJ0C9T1-F1
#
_cell.length_a   1.000
_cell.length_b   1.000
_cell.length_c   1.000
_cell.angle_alpha   90.00
_cell.angle_beta   90.00
_cell.angle_gamma   90.00
#
_symmetry.space_group_name_H-M   'P 1'
#
loop_
_entity.id
_entity.type
_entity.pdbx_description
1 polymer ?
#
loop_
_entity_poly.entity_id
_entity_poly.type
_entity_poly.pdbx_seq_one_letter_code
_entity_poly.pdbx_strand_id
1 'polypeptide(L)'
;MSKSRGAGAVDQIVKLIVGAGQASPSPPVGPALGSKGVKSMDFCKEFNARTQHVTTGTPLPVRVTVRPDRTFHFDIRTPQTSWLLLNATDAPIGKGGKKRGASNPGKEVVGTVSLKHIYEIAKIKQSEHRLSGLSLEGLCRAIIYQAKTMGVSVVA
;
A
#
# COMPACT_ATOMS: atom_id res chain seq x y z
N MET A 1 -42.73 -10.76 19.57
CA MET A 1 -42.34 -9.37 19.24
C MET A 1 -40.81 -9.26 19.30
N SER A 2 -40.26 -8.62 18.28
CA SER A 2 -38.87 -8.72 17.81
C SER A 2 -37.85 -8.14 18.79
N LYS A 3 -36.76 -8.88 19.04
CA LYS A 3 -35.52 -8.36 19.65
C LYS A 3 -34.76 -7.57 18.57
N SER A 4 -34.86 -6.24 18.59
CA SER A 4 -33.85 -5.37 17.98
C SER A 4 -32.98 -4.76 19.09
N ARG A 5 -31.91 -5.46 19.47
CA ARG A 5 -30.77 -4.79 20.09
C ARG A 5 -30.23 -3.82 19.05
N GLY A 6 -30.32 -2.52 19.31
CA GLY A 6 -29.71 -1.49 18.46
C GLY A 6 -28.23 -1.81 18.27
N ALA A 7 -27.84 -2.09 17.03
CA ALA A 7 -26.44 -2.21 16.66
C ALA A 7 -25.79 -0.86 16.92
N GLY A 8 -24.93 -0.78 17.94
CA GLY A 8 -24.09 0.39 18.19
C GLY A 8 -23.37 0.75 16.89
N ALA A 9 -23.38 2.04 16.56
CA ALA A 9 -22.96 2.50 15.26
C ALA A 9 -21.52 2.04 14.93
N VAL A 10 -21.37 1.32 13.81
CA VAL A 10 -20.14 0.58 13.47
C VAL A 10 -19.25 1.39 12.54
N ASP A 11 -17.99 1.57 12.93
CA ASP A 11 -16.95 2.18 12.11
C ASP A 11 -16.81 1.48 10.74
N GLN A 12 -16.85 2.26 9.66
CA GLN A 12 -16.68 1.75 8.29
C GLN A 12 -15.22 1.91 7.86
N ILE A 13 -14.64 0.83 7.34
CA ILE A 13 -13.24 0.85 6.88
C ILE A 13 -13.20 0.86 5.35
N VAL A 14 -12.55 1.86 4.79
CA VAL A 14 -12.30 1.98 3.35
C VAL A 14 -10.81 1.80 3.09
N LYS A 15 -10.46 0.90 2.17
CA LYS A 15 -9.07 0.67 1.74
C LYS A 15 -8.86 1.30 0.38
N LEU A 16 -7.88 2.20 0.28
CA LEU A 16 -7.58 2.96 -0.92
C LEU A 16 -6.10 2.76 -1.29
N ILE A 17 -5.76 2.92 -2.57
CA ILE A 17 -4.37 3.06 -3.02
C ILE A 17 -4.28 4.41 -3.70
N VAL A 18 -3.41 5.28 -3.20
CA VAL A 18 -3.25 6.65 -3.67
C VAL A 18 -1.77 6.93 -3.92
N GLY A 19 -1.45 7.63 -5.01
CA GLY A 19 -0.08 8.05 -5.29
C GLY A 19 0.35 9.16 -4.33
N ALA A 20 1.54 9.04 -3.75
CA ALA A 20 2.14 10.07 -2.89
C ALA A 20 2.11 11.44 -3.58
N GLY A 21 1.68 12.49 -2.87
CA GLY A 21 1.57 13.86 -3.38
C GLY A 21 0.56 14.08 -4.51
N GLN A 22 -0.21 13.06 -4.90
CA GLN A 22 -1.15 13.11 -6.04
C GLN A 22 -2.60 12.79 -5.62
N ALA A 23 -2.96 12.98 -4.34
CA ALA A 23 -4.35 12.83 -3.94
C ALA A 23 -5.21 13.97 -4.51
N SER A 24 -6.24 13.61 -5.26
CA SER A 24 -7.26 14.51 -5.80
C SER A 24 -8.65 13.91 -5.58
N PRO A 25 -9.72 14.73 -5.52
CA PRO A 25 -11.10 14.26 -5.38
C PRO A 25 -11.63 13.53 -6.63
N SER A 26 -10.78 13.19 -7.59
CA SER A 26 -11.13 12.45 -8.80
C SER A 26 -11.38 10.96 -8.48
N PRO A 27 -12.03 10.19 -9.40
CA PRO A 27 -12.04 8.73 -9.31
C PRO A 27 -10.58 8.26 -9.30
N PRO A 28 -10.05 7.59 -8.25
CA PRO A 28 -10.65 6.60 -7.35
C PRO A 28 -10.99 7.05 -5.91
N VAL A 29 -10.53 8.23 -5.47
CA VAL A 29 -10.68 8.68 -4.07
C VAL A 29 -12.04 9.32 -3.83
N GLY A 30 -12.48 10.18 -4.76
CA GLY A 30 -13.74 10.93 -4.67
C GLY A 30 -14.96 10.03 -4.45
N PRO A 31 -15.24 9.05 -5.34
CA PRO A 31 -16.38 8.16 -5.19
C PRO A 31 -16.30 7.25 -3.95
N ALA A 32 -15.09 6.77 -3.61
CA ALA A 32 -14.89 5.83 -2.50
C ALA A 32 -15.15 6.47 -1.13
N LEU A 33 -14.76 7.74 -0.94
CA LEU A 33 -14.99 8.48 0.30
C LEU A 33 -16.31 9.24 0.30
N GLY A 34 -16.70 9.81 -0.85
CA GLY A 34 -17.93 10.59 -0.99
C GLY A 34 -19.20 9.77 -0.74
N SER A 35 -19.23 8.50 -1.19
CA SER A 35 -20.34 7.58 -0.89
C SER A 35 -20.56 7.30 0.60
N LYS A 36 -19.54 7.58 1.44
CA LYS A 36 -19.58 7.42 2.90
C LYS A 36 -19.81 8.75 3.63
N GLY A 37 -20.02 9.84 2.91
CA GLY A 37 -20.26 11.16 3.50
C GLY A 37 -19.01 11.82 4.07
N VAL A 38 -17.82 11.36 3.68
CA VAL A 38 -16.52 11.92 4.11
C VAL A 38 -16.14 13.09 3.22
N LYS A 39 -15.54 14.14 3.82
CA LYS A 39 -14.99 15.28 3.09
C LYS A 39 -13.71 14.90 2.34
N SER A 40 -13.85 14.41 1.11
CA SER A 40 -12.72 13.95 0.28
C SER A 40 -11.65 15.02 0.06
N MET A 41 -12.01 16.31 0.03
CA MET A 41 -11.06 17.41 -0.13
C MET A 41 -10.11 17.56 1.06
N ASP A 42 -10.63 17.41 2.28
CA ASP A 42 -9.83 17.52 3.51
C ASP A 42 -8.85 16.34 3.59
N PHE A 43 -9.32 15.13 3.24
CA PHE A 43 -8.47 13.96 3.09
C PHE A 43 -7.33 14.18 2.08
N CYS A 44 -7.62 14.70 0.88
CA CYS A 44 -6.61 14.93 -0.15
C CYS A 44 -5.52 15.91 0.32
N LYS A 45 -5.90 17.00 0.98
CA LYS A 45 -4.95 17.99 1.52
C LYS A 45 -4.06 17.38 2.59
N GLU A 46 -4.66 16.70 3.56
CA GLU A 46 -3.91 16.09 4.66
C GLU A 46 -3.00 14.96 4.18
N PHE A 47 -3.47 14.13 3.25
CA PHE A 47 -2.67 13.07 2.64
C PHE A 47 -1.47 13.63 1.87
N ASN A 48 -1.67 14.66 1.05
CA ASN A 48 -0.58 15.27 0.29
C ASN A 48 0.45 15.91 1.23
N ALA A 49 0.02 16.59 2.31
CA ALA A 49 0.92 17.14 3.32
C ALA A 49 1.75 16.06 4.04
N ARG A 50 1.12 14.95 4.43
CA ARG A 50 1.83 13.83 5.07
C ARG A 50 2.78 13.09 4.13
N THR A 51 2.56 13.13 2.81
CA THR A 51 3.34 12.35 1.83
C THR A 51 4.38 13.17 1.06
N GLN A 52 4.63 14.43 1.45
CA GLN A 52 5.61 15.31 0.77
C GLN A 52 7.05 14.77 0.78
N HIS A 53 7.40 13.95 1.78
CA HIS A 53 8.72 13.35 1.92
C HIS A 53 8.90 12.06 1.08
N VAL A 54 7.84 11.55 0.48
CA VAL A 54 7.85 10.33 -0.34
C VAL A 54 7.88 10.72 -1.81
N THR A 55 8.63 9.97 -2.62
CA THR A 55 8.69 10.18 -4.07
C THR A 55 7.29 10.23 -4.68
N THR A 56 6.99 11.35 -5.36
CA THR A 56 5.70 11.60 -5.99
C THR A 56 5.26 10.44 -6.88
N GLY A 57 3.99 10.03 -6.76
CA GLY A 57 3.43 8.94 -7.56
C GLY A 57 3.68 7.53 -7.00
N THR A 58 4.45 7.39 -5.91
CA THR A 58 4.59 6.11 -5.21
C THR A 58 3.22 5.64 -4.69
N PRO A 59 2.75 4.43 -5.02
CA PRO A 59 1.45 3.94 -4.58
C PRO A 59 1.47 3.58 -3.10
N LEU A 60 0.78 4.38 -2.30
CA LEU A 60 0.65 4.21 -0.86
C LEU A 60 -0.75 3.65 -0.53
N PRO A 61 -0.84 2.48 0.11
CA PRO A 61 -2.10 1.98 0.65
C PRO A 61 -2.53 2.83 1.84
N VAL A 62 -3.79 3.25 1.85
CA VAL A 62 -4.39 4.03 2.94
C VAL A 62 -5.59 3.29 3.49
N ARG A 63 -5.65 3.18 4.81
CA ARG A 63 -6.83 2.67 5.51
C ARG A 63 -7.55 3.84 6.14
N VAL A 64 -8.73 4.17 5.63
CA VAL A 64 -9.60 5.22 6.15
C VAL A 64 -10.67 4.58 7.02
N THR A 65 -10.69 4.93 8.29
CA THR A 65 -11.75 4.57 9.23
C THR A 65 -12.72 5.73 9.31
N VAL A 66 -13.96 5.49 8.93
CA VAL A 66 -15.06 6.44 8.96
C VAL A 66 -15.94 6.11 10.14
N ARG A 67 -16.05 7.04 11.08
CA ARG A 67 -16.90 6.93 12.26
C ARG A 67 -18.36 7.28 11.91
N PRO A 68 -19.32 6.87 12.75
CA PRO A 68 -20.75 7.16 12.55
C PRO A 68 -21.10 8.65 12.48
N ASP A 69 -20.33 9.49 13.15
CA ASP A 69 -20.44 10.96 13.13
C ASP A 69 -19.88 11.60 11.85
N ARG A 70 -19.50 10.78 10.86
CA ARG A 70 -18.87 11.17 9.59
C ARG A 70 -17.48 11.80 9.77
N THR A 71 -16.90 11.72 10.97
CA THR A 71 -15.48 11.99 11.14
C THR A 71 -14.67 10.84 10.55
N PHE A 72 -13.48 11.14 10.08
CA PHE A 72 -12.59 10.14 9.51
C PHE A 72 -11.21 10.24 10.13
N HIS A 73 -10.56 9.10 10.26
CA HIS A 73 -9.15 9.01 10.55
C HIS A 73 -8.53 8.07 9.52
N PHE A 74 -7.31 8.37 9.09
CA PHE A 74 -6.62 7.54 8.13
C PHE A 74 -5.19 7.26 8.52
N ASP A 75 -4.78 6.04 8.21
CA ASP A 75 -3.44 5.53 8.44
C ASP A 75 -2.79 5.26 7.07
N ILE A 76 -1.67 5.95 6.81
CA ILE A 76 -0.87 5.77 5.60
C ILE A 76 0.09 4.63 5.87
N ARG A 77 0.03 3.61 5.02
CA ARG A 77 0.91 2.45 5.12
C ARG A 77 2.12 2.61 4.22
N THR A 78 3.15 1.82 4.52
CA THR A 78 4.32 1.72 3.66
C THR A 78 3.92 1.22 2.25
N PRO A 79 4.67 1.60 1.19
CA PRO A 79 4.39 1.15 -0.16
C PRO A 79 4.28 -0.38 -0.25
N GLN A 80 3.51 -0.84 -1.23
CA GLN A 80 3.34 -2.28 -1.45
C GLN A 80 4.69 -2.94 -1.73
N THR A 81 4.96 -4.09 -1.09
CA THR A 81 6.23 -4.82 -1.30
C THR A 81 6.43 -5.16 -2.77
N SER A 82 5.34 -5.55 -3.46
CA SER A 82 5.38 -5.84 -4.90
C SER A 82 5.87 -4.65 -5.72
N TRP A 83 5.41 -3.44 -5.38
CA TRP A 83 5.86 -2.24 -6.08
C TRP A 83 7.33 -1.92 -5.77
N LEU A 84 7.75 -2.04 -4.50
CA LEU A 84 9.14 -1.81 -4.09
C LEU A 84 10.11 -2.81 -4.76
N LEU A 85 9.74 -4.09 -4.80
CA LEU A 85 10.53 -5.14 -5.46
C LEU A 85 10.64 -4.85 -6.95
N LEU A 86 9.53 -4.60 -7.64
CA LEU A 86 9.58 -4.30 -9.07
C LEU A 86 10.35 -3.01 -9.35
N ASN A 87 10.23 -2.00 -8.49
CA ASN A 87 10.97 -0.75 -8.64
C ASN A 87 12.49 -0.96 -8.49
N ALA A 88 12.92 -1.83 -7.57
CA ALA A 88 14.31 -2.21 -7.35
C ALA A 88 14.88 -3.17 -8.42
N THR A 89 14.08 -3.56 -9.41
CA THR A 89 14.51 -4.40 -10.54
C THR A 89 14.31 -3.68 -11.87
N ASP A 90 14.97 -4.15 -12.92
CA ASP A 90 14.74 -3.68 -14.30
C ASP A 90 13.51 -4.35 -14.96
N ALA A 91 12.48 -4.66 -14.16
CA ALA A 91 11.31 -5.35 -14.66
C ALA A 91 10.61 -4.57 -15.79
N PRO A 92 10.17 -5.26 -16.87
CA PRO A 92 9.48 -4.66 -17.99
C PRO A 92 8.24 -3.88 -17.56
N ILE A 93 8.08 -2.72 -18.18
CA ILE A 93 6.89 -1.88 -18.04
C ILE A 93 5.76 -2.53 -18.84
N GLY A 94 4.69 -2.91 -18.15
CA GLY A 94 3.51 -3.50 -18.75
C GLY A 94 2.52 -2.46 -19.29
N LYS A 95 1.34 -2.93 -19.71
CA LYS A 95 0.23 -2.06 -20.14
C LYS A 95 -0.14 -1.09 -19.01
N GLY A 96 -0.12 0.22 -19.30
CA GLY A 96 -0.44 1.27 -18.33
C GLY A 96 0.75 1.88 -17.59
N GLY A 97 1.98 1.71 -18.08
CA GLY A 97 3.16 2.44 -17.56
C GLY A 97 3.67 1.93 -16.22
N LYS A 98 3.20 0.77 -15.74
CA LYS A 98 3.60 0.16 -14.47
C LYS A 98 4.45 -1.08 -14.73
N LYS A 99 5.55 -1.23 -13.96
CA LYS A 99 6.34 -2.47 -13.95
C LYS A 99 5.44 -3.64 -13.57
N ARG A 100 5.55 -4.76 -14.29
CA ARG A 100 4.73 -5.97 -14.09
C ARG A 100 5.60 -7.12 -13.60
N GLY A 101 5.07 -7.98 -12.74
CA GLY A 101 5.71 -9.26 -12.38
C GLY A 101 5.51 -10.35 -13.44
N ALA A 102 6.08 -11.53 -13.21
CA ALA A 102 5.95 -12.69 -14.09
C ALA A 102 4.50 -13.09 -14.30
N SER A 103 4.16 -13.51 -15.53
CA SER A 103 2.86 -14.12 -15.79
C SER A 103 2.82 -15.54 -15.24
N ASN A 104 3.95 -16.26 -15.36
CA ASN A 104 4.15 -17.60 -14.79
C ASN A 104 5.36 -17.63 -13.84
N PRO A 105 5.18 -17.25 -12.57
CA PRO A 105 6.23 -17.32 -11.55
C PRO A 105 6.82 -18.73 -11.45
N GLY A 106 8.15 -18.85 -11.53
CA GLY A 106 8.87 -20.13 -11.46
C GLY A 106 9.35 -20.67 -12.82
N LYS A 107 8.73 -20.24 -13.93
CA LYS A 107 9.27 -20.46 -15.28
C LYS A 107 9.88 -19.19 -15.85
N GLU A 108 9.23 -18.05 -15.61
CA GLU A 108 9.65 -16.74 -16.07
C GLU A 108 10.34 -15.98 -14.94
N VAL A 109 11.51 -15.40 -15.24
CA VAL A 109 12.21 -14.46 -14.36
C VAL A 109 12.14 -13.08 -15.00
N VAL A 110 11.59 -12.12 -14.26
CA VAL A 110 11.26 -10.78 -14.75
C VAL A 110 12.26 -9.73 -14.26
N GLY A 111 13.03 -10.06 -13.23
CA GLY A 111 14.11 -9.22 -12.75
C GLY A 111 14.92 -9.93 -11.67
N THR A 112 16.08 -9.36 -11.36
CA THR A 112 16.95 -9.81 -10.28
C THR A 112 17.06 -8.71 -9.23
N VAL A 113 17.11 -9.09 -7.95
CA VAL A 113 17.27 -8.18 -6.82
C VAL A 113 18.36 -8.69 -5.89
N SER A 114 19.22 -7.80 -5.40
CA SER A 114 20.28 -8.15 -4.46
C SER A 114 19.74 -8.29 -3.03
N LEU A 115 20.43 -9.06 -2.19
CA LEU A 115 20.10 -9.13 -0.75
C LEU A 115 20.19 -7.76 -0.05
N LYS A 116 21.05 -6.84 -0.54
CA LYS A 116 21.16 -5.47 -0.02
C LYS A 116 19.85 -4.70 -0.21
N HIS A 117 19.26 -4.76 -1.42
CA HIS A 117 17.97 -4.13 -1.69
C HIS A 117 16.84 -4.76 -0.87
N ILE A 118 16.85 -6.09 -0.66
CA ILE A 118 15.87 -6.76 0.22
C ILE A 118 15.94 -6.20 1.65
N TYR A 119 17.14 -6.02 2.17
CA TYR A 119 17.36 -5.48 3.50
C TYR A 119 16.88 -4.02 3.63
N GLU A 120 17.11 -3.19 2.63
CA GLU A 120 16.59 -1.82 2.58
C GLU A 120 15.07 -1.78 2.53
N ILE A 121 14.45 -2.61 1.68
CA ILE A 121 12.99 -2.75 1.61
C ILE A 121 12.43 -3.21 2.96
N ALA A 122 13.10 -4.14 3.64
CA ALA A 122 12.70 -4.60 4.95
C ALA A 122 12.75 -3.47 5.99
N LYS A 123 13.81 -2.65 6.01
CA LYS A 123 13.90 -1.47 6.89
C LYS A 123 12.75 -0.48 6.65
N ILE A 124 12.45 -0.19 5.39
CA ILE A 124 11.34 0.71 5.02
C ILE A 124 10.00 0.14 5.53
N LYS A 125 9.79 -1.17 5.42
CA LYS A 125 8.56 -1.79 5.92
C LYS A 125 8.50 -1.88 7.44
N GLN A 126 9.64 -2.03 8.10
CA GLN A 126 9.72 -2.14 9.56
C GLN A 126 9.41 -0.82 10.27
N SER A 127 9.57 0.33 9.59
CA SER A 127 9.15 1.64 10.13
C SER A 127 7.65 1.74 10.35
N GLU A 128 6.86 0.81 9.79
CA GLU A 128 5.43 0.76 10.02
C GLU A 128 5.13 0.21 11.42
N HIS A 129 4.32 0.93 12.19
CA HIS A 129 4.01 0.58 13.58
C HIS A 129 3.54 -0.87 13.74
N ARG A 130 2.72 -1.39 12.82
CA ARG A 130 2.22 -2.78 12.86
C ARG A 130 3.27 -3.86 12.57
N LEU A 131 4.40 -3.50 11.96
CA LEU A 131 5.49 -4.40 11.61
C LEU A 131 6.72 -4.21 12.50
N SER A 132 6.74 -3.17 13.34
CA SER A 132 7.86 -2.83 14.23
C SER A 132 8.28 -3.96 15.18
N GLY A 133 7.34 -4.81 15.60
CA GLY A 133 7.61 -5.95 16.48
C GLY A 133 8.18 -7.19 15.79
N LEU A 134 8.30 -7.20 14.46
CA LEU A 134 8.88 -8.32 13.72
C LEU A 134 10.40 -8.17 13.62
N SER A 135 11.12 -9.30 13.72
CA SER A 135 12.55 -9.32 13.47
C SER A 135 12.85 -8.96 12.02
N LEU A 136 13.93 -8.22 11.81
CA LEU A 136 14.34 -7.77 10.48
C LEU A 136 14.64 -8.98 9.57
N GLU A 137 15.22 -10.04 10.12
CA GLU A 137 15.46 -11.29 9.40
C GLU A 137 14.14 -11.94 8.93
N GLY A 138 13.14 -12.03 9.82
CA GLY A 138 11.83 -12.58 9.47
C GLY A 138 11.15 -11.77 8.36
N LEU A 139 11.30 -10.45 8.40
CA LEU A 139 10.78 -9.54 7.38
C LEU A 139 11.51 -9.72 6.04
N CYS A 140 12.84 -9.85 6.03
CA CYS A 140 13.62 -10.17 4.85
C CYS A 140 13.18 -11.50 4.22
N ARG A 141 13.03 -12.56 5.03
CA ARG A 141 12.56 -13.88 4.56
C ARG A 141 11.18 -13.79 3.91
N ALA A 142 10.26 -13.02 4.50
CA ALA A 142 8.93 -12.80 3.93
C ALA A 142 8.97 -12.07 2.57
N ILE A 143 9.86 -11.07 2.44
CA ILE A 143 10.03 -10.33 1.18
C ILE A 143 10.66 -11.23 0.11
N ILE A 144 11.65 -12.06 0.46
CA ILE A 144 12.26 -13.05 -0.46
C ILE A 144 11.21 -14.04 -0.97
N TYR A 145 10.33 -14.52 -0.08
CA TYR A 145 9.24 -15.40 -0.48
C TYR A 145 8.29 -14.72 -1.47
N GLN A 146 7.95 -13.45 -1.21
CA GLN A 146 7.13 -12.66 -2.12
C GLN A 146 7.82 -12.43 -3.48
N ALA A 147 9.12 -12.16 -3.51
CA ALA A 147 9.89 -12.01 -4.75
C ALA A 147 9.78 -13.27 -5.63
N LYS A 148 9.88 -14.47 -5.02
CA LYS A 148 9.69 -15.74 -5.73
C LYS A 148 8.31 -15.86 -6.38
N THR A 149 7.25 -15.47 -5.68
CA THR A 149 5.87 -15.48 -6.24
C THR A 149 5.65 -14.47 -7.36
N MET A 150 6.56 -13.51 -7.54
CA MET A 150 6.50 -12.51 -8.61
C MET A 150 7.43 -12.82 -9.77
N GLY A 151 8.19 -13.92 -9.71
CA GLY A 151 9.24 -14.23 -10.67
C GLY A 151 10.43 -13.27 -10.60
N VAL A 152 10.72 -12.72 -9.43
CA VAL A 152 11.93 -11.95 -9.17
C VAL A 152 12.95 -12.88 -8.51
N SER A 153 14.12 -13.01 -9.12
CA SER A 153 15.22 -13.82 -8.58
C SER A 153 16.03 -13.01 -7.57
N VAL A 154 16.36 -13.61 -6.43
CA VAL A 154 17.17 -12.96 -5.40
C VAL A 154 18.61 -13.45 -5.54
N VAL A 155 19.54 -12.52 -5.73
CA VAL A 155 20.98 -12.79 -5.88
C VAL A 155 21.70 -12.32 -4.62
N ALA A 156 22.64 -13.14 -4.13
CA ALA A 156 23.48 -12.81 -2.99
C ALA A 156 24.59 -11.82 -3.36
#